data_AF-A0A1H7PGE2-F1
#
_entry.id   AF-A0A1H7PGE2-F1
#
_cell.length_a   1.000
_cell.length_b   1.000
_cell.length_c   1.000
_cell.angle_alpha   90.00
_cell.angle_beta   90.00
_cell.angle_gamma   90.00
#
_symmetry.space_group_name_H-M   'P 1'
#
loop_
_entity.id
_entity.type
_entity.pdbx_description
1 polymer ?
#
loop_
_entity_poly.entity_id
_entity_poly.type
_entity_poly.pdbx_seq_one_letter_code
_entity_poly.pdbx_strand_id
1 'polypeptide(L)'
;MKQQSKITGLLSMALLLLHTAVAQHAPALALACKVADRLINDTRFEWSWEPQKEVLGMQVIDPRSLNAAQGAYALRFADAMADTLVRFGITSAGPVQVWINQQRVYEQDAANVVNPKEIAYNRFTFNKYFTAPLHKGKNEILIHTRSRAVIFLRAITAAGDEETAVKFSAQPWLYTRQAVQATQPVFNPQGAYAYWQTAPQRWLPELLIDSTAAYQRESYANWHYSHGTAVWTLLALQQATNNSRYSNFVKRYTRFLFDNYSNLQFQYDSLYAWRGSYHRVFRRTMLDDAGAAALPFAALYQKEKDAVAYSTLLGPLLQYITDKQVRLPDSTFCRPEPLEFTVWADDLFMSVPFLVIMSQATGKQQYLEDAVKQVLQFRKYLYNPQTGLYKHGWFSTTRRQSVAYWGRANGWIAWATVVLLEALPDTHPAYTKILRSFQQHMASLLRYQAASGRWHQLINCTASYEETSCTAIFAYAMAKGLQHGWLAPGFKQHALQAWEGVAANIDSTGVVHGICQGTEIGADEKFYINRKTVNNDPRGLGAVIMAGIAIAELKP
;
A
#
# COMPACT_ATOMS: atom_id res chain seq x y z
N MET A 1 -48.04 23.60 -44.97
CA MET A 1 -47.75 24.02 -43.56
C MET A 1 -47.56 22.87 -42.55
N LYS A 2 -48.21 21.70 -42.65
CA LYS A 2 -48.05 20.63 -41.64
C LYS A 2 -46.72 19.85 -41.70
N GLN A 3 -46.00 19.85 -42.82
CA GLN A 3 -44.75 19.09 -43.00
C GLN A 3 -43.49 19.81 -42.48
N GLN A 4 -43.48 21.16 -42.47
CA GLN A 4 -42.37 21.97 -41.93
C GLN A 4 -42.30 21.96 -40.39
N SER A 5 -43.42 21.77 -39.69
CA SER A 5 -43.44 21.72 -38.21
C SER A 5 -42.87 20.43 -37.61
N LYS A 6 -42.93 19.31 -38.35
CA LYS A 6 -42.35 18.03 -37.90
C LYS A 6 -40.82 18.00 -38.03
N ILE A 7 -40.27 18.65 -39.06
CA ILE A 7 -38.82 18.70 -39.31
C ILE A 7 -38.13 19.63 -38.29
N THR A 8 -38.77 20.74 -37.91
CA THR A 8 -38.27 21.65 -36.87
C THR A 8 -38.30 21.02 -35.47
N GLY A 9 -39.36 20.26 -35.13
CA GLY A 9 -39.42 19.52 -33.86
C GLY A 9 -38.36 18.42 -33.72
N LEU A 10 -38.06 17.69 -34.79
CA LEU A 10 -37.01 16.67 -34.81
C LEU A 10 -35.59 17.27 -34.73
N LEU A 11 -35.35 18.41 -35.40
CA LEU A 11 -34.07 19.12 -35.30
C LEU A 11 -33.86 19.76 -33.92
N SER A 12 -34.90 20.31 -33.29
CA SER A 12 -34.80 20.86 -31.94
C SER A 12 -34.57 19.79 -30.88
N MET A 13 -35.18 18.60 -31.03
CA MET A 13 -34.98 17.48 -30.12
C MET A 13 -33.61 16.82 -30.29
N ALA A 14 -33.10 16.74 -31.54
CA ALA A 14 -31.73 16.32 -31.82
C ALA A 14 -30.70 17.34 -31.30
N LEU A 15 -30.94 18.65 -31.47
CA LEU A 15 -30.08 19.70 -30.90
C LEU A 15 -30.09 19.70 -29.36
N LEU A 16 -31.23 19.41 -28.73
CA LEU A 16 -31.34 19.29 -27.28
C LEU A 16 -30.57 18.07 -26.78
N LEU A 17 -30.70 16.92 -27.45
CA LEU A 17 -29.95 15.69 -27.14
C LEU A 17 -28.44 15.84 -27.37
N LEU A 18 -28.04 16.55 -28.45
CA LEU A 18 -26.64 16.92 -28.71
C LEU A 18 -26.11 17.93 -27.69
N HIS A 19 -26.91 18.92 -27.27
CA HIS A 19 -26.51 19.87 -26.22
C HIS A 19 -26.41 19.20 -24.85
N THR A 20 -27.30 18.27 -24.49
CA THR A 20 -27.21 17.52 -23.23
C THR A 20 -26.02 16.57 -23.22
N ALA A 21 -25.69 15.92 -24.34
CA ALA A 21 -24.52 15.05 -24.44
C ALA A 21 -23.21 15.86 -24.37
N VAL A 22 -23.06 16.93 -25.16
CA VAL A 22 -21.86 17.78 -25.15
C VAL A 22 -21.68 18.50 -23.80
N ALA A 23 -22.78 18.89 -23.14
CA ALA A 23 -22.74 19.49 -21.81
C ALA A 23 -22.41 18.48 -20.68
N GLN A 24 -22.55 17.17 -20.88
CA GLN A 24 -22.16 16.14 -19.90
C GLN A 24 -20.68 15.73 -19.98
N HIS A 25 -20.02 15.94 -21.13
CA HIS A 25 -18.61 15.56 -21.33
C HIS A 25 -17.59 16.55 -20.73
N ALA A 26 -17.84 17.87 -20.83
CA ALA A 26 -16.97 18.89 -20.21
C ALA A 26 -16.95 18.89 -18.66
N PRO A 27 -18.05 18.57 -17.95
CA PRO A 27 -18.06 18.41 -16.50
C PRO A 27 -17.16 17.30 -15.96
N ALA A 28 -17.00 16.19 -16.70
CA ALA A 28 -16.24 15.04 -16.22
C ALA A 28 -14.75 15.39 -16.04
N LEU A 29 -14.15 15.98 -17.07
CA LEU A 29 -12.76 16.44 -17.02
C LEU A 29 -12.57 17.57 -16.00
N ALA A 30 -13.54 18.49 -15.89
CA ALA A 30 -13.48 19.57 -14.90
C ALA A 30 -13.48 19.06 -13.45
N LEU A 31 -14.29 18.03 -13.13
CA LEU A 31 -14.28 17.39 -11.82
C LEU A 31 -12.98 16.62 -11.57
N ALA A 32 -12.43 15.91 -12.58
CA ALA A 32 -11.12 15.27 -12.46
C ALA A 32 -10.01 16.29 -12.14
N CYS A 33 -10.01 17.44 -12.83
CA CYS A 33 -9.13 18.57 -12.50
C CYS A 33 -9.30 19.03 -11.06
N LYS A 34 -10.55 19.21 -10.60
CA LYS A 34 -10.83 19.66 -9.23
C LYS A 34 -10.29 18.68 -8.17
N VAL A 35 -10.47 17.37 -8.38
CA VAL A 35 -9.93 16.34 -7.48
C VAL A 35 -8.40 16.34 -7.48
N ALA A 36 -7.78 16.45 -8.65
CA ALA A 36 -6.32 16.56 -8.78
C ALA A 36 -5.78 17.82 -8.09
N ASP A 37 -6.47 18.94 -8.24
CA ASP A 37 -6.13 20.20 -7.61
C ASP A 37 -6.19 20.09 -6.09
N ARG A 38 -7.22 19.42 -5.55
CA ARG A 38 -7.34 19.15 -4.12
C ARG A 38 -6.19 18.28 -3.62
N LEU A 39 -5.83 17.20 -4.33
CA LEU A 39 -4.67 16.36 -4.01
C LEU A 39 -3.37 17.18 -3.98
N ILE A 40 -3.15 18.02 -4.99
CA ILE A 40 -1.94 18.86 -5.09
C ILE A 40 -1.86 19.84 -3.91
N ASN A 41 -2.97 20.51 -3.59
CA ASN A 41 -3.03 21.51 -2.53
C ASN A 41 -2.84 20.88 -1.14
N ASP A 42 -3.37 19.67 -0.93
CA ASP A 42 -3.24 18.92 0.33
C ASP A 42 -1.84 18.29 0.51
N THR A 43 -1.00 18.28 -0.52
CA THR A 43 0.33 17.67 -0.44
C THR A 43 1.38 18.69 0.02
N ARG A 44 2.11 18.35 1.08
CA ARG A 44 3.28 19.10 1.56
C ARG A 44 4.57 18.33 1.31
N PHE A 45 5.61 19.07 0.93
CA PHE A 45 6.97 18.56 0.72
C PHE A 45 7.90 19.18 1.76
N GLU A 46 7.54 18.97 3.02
CA GLU A 46 8.13 19.59 4.20
C GLU A 46 8.25 18.55 5.32
N TRP A 47 9.17 18.79 6.24
CA TRP A 47 9.48 17.91 7.36
C TRP A 47 9.03 18.54 8.69
N SER A 48 8.50 17.73 9.59
CA SER A 48 8.32 18.02 11.02
C SER A 48 9.33 17.19 11.82
N TRP A 49 9.94 17.78 12.85
CA TRP A 49 10.80 17.02 13.76
C TRP A 49 9.95 16.34 14.82
N GLU A 50 9.93 15.02 14.79
CA GLU A 50 9.13 14.20 15.70
C GLU A 50 10.04 13.27 16.53
N PRO A 51 9.71 13.00 17.80
CA PRO A 51 10.41 11.97 18.55
C PRO A 51 10.17 10.61 17.89
N GLN A 52 11.25 9.85 17.64
CA GLN A 52 11.17 8.50 17.11
C GLN A 52 10.30 7.64 18.04
N LYS A 53 9.20 7.14 17.49
CA LYS A 53 8.26 6.28 18.21
C LYS A 53 8.76 4.85 18.17
N GLU A 54 8.59 4.17 19.30
CA GLU A 54 8.72 2.71 19.33
C GLU A 54 7.50 2.09 18.64
N VAL A 55 7.76 1.16 17.73
CA VAL A 55 6.75 0.55 16.88
C VAL A 55 7.03 -0.93 16.75
N LEU A 56 6.01 -1.70 16.32
CA LEU A 56 6.14 -3.13 16.01
C LEU A 56 6.47 -4.02 17.21
N GLY A 57 6.35 -3.52 18.44
CA GLY A 57 6.84 -4.23 19.63
C GLY A 57 8.36 -4.47 19.63
N MET A 58 9.10 -3.90 18.69
CA MET A 58 10.54 -4.10 18.53
C MET A 58 11.29 -3.30 19.57
N GLN A 59 12.07 -3.99 20.39
CA GLN A 59 12.99 -3.37 21.34
C GLN A 59 14.34 -3.19 20.67
N VAL A 60 14.75 -1.93 20.50
CA VAL A 60 16.05 -1.56 19.92
C VAL A 60 16.94 -1.05 21.03
N ILE A 61 17.85 -1.91 21.49
CA ILE A 61 18.81 -1.58 22.54
C ILE A 61 20.11 -1.17 21.86
N ASP A 62 20.39 0.14 21.92
CA ASP A 62 21.59 0.72 21.33
C ASP A 62 22.61 1.12 22.39
N PRO A 63 23.57 0.21 22.71
CA PRO A 63 24.58 0.49 23.70
C PRO A 63 25.63 1.47 23.19
N ARG A 64 25.63 1.92 21.91
CA ARG A 64 26.69 2.81 21.37
C ARG A 64 26.75 4.18 22.06
N SER A 65 25.62 4.64 22.59
CA SER A 65 25.53 5.84 23.44
C SER A 65 26.28 5.69 24.78
N LEU A 66 26.56 4.45 25.18
CA LEU A 66 27.41 4.07 26.28
C LEU A 66 28.74 3.61 25.65
N ASN A 67 29.89 4.01 26.16
CA ASN A 67 31.14 3.41 25.71
C ASN A 67 31.23 1.96 26.23
N ALA A 68 30.53 1.03 25.59
CA ALA A 68 30.21 -0.31 26.07
C ALA A 68 31.36 -1.33 25.96
N ALA A 69 32.57 -0.90 25.58
CA ALA A 69 33.77 -1.74 25.57
C ALA A 69 34.10 -2.35 26.96
N GLN A 70 33.56 -1.76 28.04
CA GLN A 70 33.71 -2.23 29.41
C GLN A 70 32.50 -3.05 29.94
N GLY A 71 31.50 -3.31 29.09
CA GLY A 71 30.22 -3.89 29.50
C GLY A 71 29.15 -2.82 29.73
N ALA A 72 27.92 -3.12 29.34
CA ALA A 72 26.75 -2.29 29.53
C ALA A 72 25.52 -3.15 29.84
N TYR A 73 24.66 -2.63 30.70
CA TYR A 73 23.39 -3.23 31.08
C TYR A 73 22.24 -2.34 30.61
N ALA A 74 21.18 -2.98 30.14
CA ALA A 74 19.93 -2.35 29.74
C ALA A 74 18.75 -3.01 30.45
N LEU A 75 17.94 -2.23 31.14
CA LEU A 75 16.80 -2.68 31.93
C LEU A 75 15.51 -2.07 31.39
N ARG A 76 14.49 -2.92 31.26
CA ARG A 76 13.10 -2.50 31.00
C ARG A 76 12.14 -3.52 31.60
N PHE A 77 10.87 -3.15 31.68
CA PHE A 77 9.81 -4.04 32.15
C PHE A 77 8.85 -4.38 31.01
N ALA A 78 8.25 -5.55 31.08
CA ALA A 78 7.16 -5.98 30.20
C ALA A 78 6.01 -6.56 31.03
N ASP A 79 4.79 -6.16 30.71
CA ASP A 79 3.58 -6.67 31.33
C ASP A 79 3.01 -7.83 30.50
N ALA A 80 2.78 -8.97 31.16
CA ALA A 80 2.11 -10.13 30.56
C ALA A 80 0.66 -10.22 31.05
N MET A 81 -0.28 -10.50 30.13
CA MET A 81 -1.72 -10.58 30.47
C MET A 81 -2.07 -11.78 31.38
N ALA A 82 -1.26 -12.84 31.35
CA ALA A 82 -1.40 -14.04 32.15
C ALA A 82 -0.02 -14.69 32.34
N ASP A 83 0.08 -15.69 33.23
CA ASP A 83 1.25 -16.57 33.27
C ASP A 83 1.36 -17.28 31.92
N THR A 84 2.49 -17.12 31.23
CA THR A 84 2.64 -17.61 29.86
C THR A 84 4.09 -17.91 29.51
N LEU A 85 4.27 -18.80 28.54
CA LEU A 85 5.57 -19.12 27.97
C LEU A 85 5.75 -18.35 26.66
N VAL A 86 6.68 -17.41 26.64
CA VAL A 86 6.82 -16.44 25.54
C VAL A 86 8.04 -16.77 24.70
N ARG A 87 7.85 -16.79 23.38
CA ARG A 87 8.96 -16.87 22.43
C ARG A 87 9.49 -15.48 22.14
N PHE A 88 10.81 -15.31 22.21
CA PHE A 88 11.50 -14.09 21.85
C PHE A 88 12.35 -14.31 20.60
N GLY A 89 12.29 -13.36 19.67
CA GLY A 89 13.28 -13.20 18.61
C GLY A 89 14.38 -12.26 19.08
N ILE A 90 15.64 -12.62 18.88
CA ILE A 90 16.80 -11.80 19.22
C ILE A 90 17.86 -11.77 18.11
N THR A 91 18.39 -10.58 17.86
CA THR A 91 19.47 -10.34 16.91
C THR A 91 20.51 -9.41 17.53
N SER A 92 21.77 -9.85 17.57
CA SER A 92 22.93 -9.02 17.95
C SER A 92 24.21 -9.60 17.36
N ALA A 93 25.11 -8.73 16.86
CA ALA A 93 26.41 -9.12 16.31
C ALA A 93 27.49 -9.39 17.37
N GLY A 94 27.20 -9.15 18.65
CA GLY A 94 28.14 -9.35 19.74
C GLY A 94 27.54 -10.12 20.93
N PRO A 95 28.32 -10.26 22.02
CA PRO A 95 27.90 -11.02 23.18
C PRO A 95 26.72 -10.37 23.85
N VAL A 96 25.68 -11.16 24.09
CA VAL A 96 24.51 -10.69 24.82
C VAL A 96 23.99 -11.80 25.71
N GLN A 97 23.63 -11.40 26.93
CA GLN A 97 22.96 -12.23 27.90
C GLN A 97 21.62 -11.56 28.26
N VAL A 98 20.57 -12.36 28.44
CA VAL A 98 19.23 -11.88 28.83
C VAL A 98 18.81 -12.57 30.11
N TRP A 99 18.34 -11.77 31.07
CA TRP A 99 17.71 -12.22 32.29
C TRP A 99 16.27 -11.74 32.31
N ILE A 100 15.40 -12.61 32.79
CA ILE A 100 14.01 -12.30 33.06
C ILE A 100 13.74 -12.66 34.50
N ASN A 101 13.21 -11.70 35.27
CA ASN A 101 12.94 -11.86 36.70
C ASN A 101 14.14 -12.49 37.45
N GLN A 102 15.33 -11.90 37.26
CA GLN A 102 16.61 -12.33 37.85
C GLN A 102 17.12 -13.71 37.42
N GLN A 103 16.40 -14.45 36.58
CA GLN A 103 16.86 -15.72 36.01
C GLN A 103 17.48 -15.49 34.63
N ARG A 104 18.69 -16.00 34.40
CA ARG A 104 19.31 -15.97 33.06
C ARG A 104 18.58 -16.94 32.14
N VAL A 105 18.00 -16.45 31.05
CA VAL A 105 17.20 -17.23 30.11
C VAL A 105 17.84 -17.37 28.73
N TYR A 106 18.84 -16.54 28.42
CA TYR A 106 19.54 -16.56 27.14
C TYR A 106 20.98 -16.05 27.24
N GLU A 107 21.87 -16.62 26.43
CA GLU A 107 23.26 -16.21 26.29
C GLU A 107 23.75 -16.52 24.87
N GLN A 108 24.50 -15.59 24.28
CA GLN A 108 25.30 -15.81 23.07
C GLN A 108 26.63 -15.05 23.16
N ASP A 109 27.65 -15.53 22.46
CA ASP A 109 28.98 -14.90 22.42
C ASP A 109 29.16 -13.97 21.22
N ALA A 110 29.22 -14.46 20.00
CA ALA A 110 29.33 -13.60 18.81
C ALA A 110 28.68 -14.32 17.63
N ALA A 111 28.09 -13.56 16.73
CA ALA A 111 27.45 -14.11 15.55
C ALA A 111 27.65 -13.18 14.34
N ASN A 112 27.86 -13.77 13.17
CA ASN A 112 27.81 -13.05 11.90
C ASN A 112 26.35 -12.71 11.61
N VAL A 113 25.96 -11.46 11.85
CA VAL A 113 24.55 -11.09 12.01
C VAL A 113 24.10 -10.02 11.04
N VAL A 114 22.99 -10.29 10.36
CA VAL A 114 22.16 -9.32 9.64
C VAL A 114 21.07 -8.81 10.60
N ASN A 115 20.71 -7.52 10.52
CA ASN A 115 19.57 -6.93 11.24
C ASN A 115 18.29 -7.77 11.06
N PRO A 116 17.32 -7.73 12.00
CA PRO A 116 16.03 -8.39 11.82
C PRO A 116 15.41 -8.02 10.47
N LYS A 117 14.84 -9.01 9.79
CA LYS A 117 14.24 -8.81 8.48
C LYS A 117 12.72 -8.88 8.60
N GLU A 118 12.04 -7.81 8.21
CA GLU A 118 10.60 -7.87 7.96
C GLU A 118 10.37 -8.73 6.70
N ILE A 119 9.53 -9.76 6.79
CA ILE A 119 9.24 -10.69 5.68
C ILE A 119 7.80 -10.63 5.21
N ALA A 120 6.92 -10.03 6.02
CA ALA A 120 5.52 -9.70 5.72
C ALA A 120 5.10 -8.51 6.59
N TYR A 121 3.89 -7.97 6.43
CA TYR A 121 3.46 -6.83 7.25
C TYR A 121 3.60 -7.13 8.75
N ASN A 122 4.53 -6.44 9.42
CA ASN A 122 4.84 -6.58 10.84
C ASN A 122 5.37 -7.95 11.28
N ARG A 123 5.70 -8.85 10.35
CA ARG A 123 6.27 -10.19 10.61
C ARG A 123 7.78 -10.16 10.42
N PHE A 124 8.52 -10.56 11.45
CA PHE A 124 9.98 -10.47 11.46
C PHE A 124 10.65 -11.82 11.66
N THR A 125 11.79 -12.00 11.00
CA THR A 125 12.76 -13.05 11.33
C THR A 125 13.96 -12.48 12.06
N PHE A 126 14.48 -13.30 12.97
CA PHE A 126 15.62 -13.02 13.82
C PHE A 126 16.67 -14.12 13.67
N ASN A 127 17.89 -13.84 14.09
CA ASN A 127 19.00 -14.80 13.95
C ASN A 127 18.91 -15.91 14.98
N LYS A 128 18.39 -15.60 16.17
CA LYS A 128 18.26 -16.52 17.27
C LYS A 128 16.88 -16.35 17.91
N TYR A 129 16.45 -17.40 18.57
CA TYR A 129 15.19 -17.47 19.27
C TYR A 129 15.42 -18.15 20.61
N PHE A 130 14.70 -17.72 21.63
CA PHE A 130 14.62 -18.41 22.91
C PHE A 130 13.22 -18.29 23.47
N THR A 131 12.93 -19.09 24.48
CA THR A 131 11.63 -19.11 25.13
C THR A 131 11.84 -18.93 26.63
N ALA A 132 11.01 -18.10 27.26
CA ALA A 132 11.10 -17.83 28.68
C ALA A 132 9.71 -17.68 29.32
N PRO A 133 9.51 -18.13 30.57
CA PRO A 133 8.27 -17.92 31.28
C PRO A 133 8.15 -16.46 31.72
N LEU A 134 6.97 -15.88 31.55
CA LEU A 134 6.56 -14.61 32.16
C LEU A 134 5.41 -14.90 33.14
N HIS A 135 5.44 -14.25 34.30
CA HIS A 135 4.28 -14.26 35.20
C HIS A 135 3.30 -13.16 34.80
N LYS A 136 2.04 -13.32 35.18
CA LYS A 136 1.01 -12.29 35.01
C LYS A 136 1.47 -10.98 35.65
N GLY A 137 1.28 -9.87 34.93
CA GLY A 137 1.72 -8.54 35.34
C GLY A 137 3.18 -8.27 34.96
N LYS A 138 3.84 -7.47 35.80
CA LYS A 138 5.11 -6.82 35.48
C LYS A 138 6.30 -7.78 35.60
N ASN A 139 6.95 -8.06 34.49
CA ASN A 139 8.18 -8.83 34.41
C ASN A 139 9.37 -7.92 34.13
N GLU A 140 10.49 -8.21 34.76
CA GLU A 140 11.75 -7.54 34.56
C GLU A 140 12.53 -8.16 33.40
N ILE A 141 13.12 -7.33 32.54
CA ILE A 141 13.98 -7.75 31.44
C ILE A 141 15.30 -6.99 31.53
N LEU A 142 16.37 -7.70 31.84
CA LEU A 142 17.73 -7.18 31.90
C LEU A 142 18.56 -7.77 30.77
N ILE A 143 19.26 -6.92 30.05
CA ILE A 143 20.17 -7.28 28.96
C ILE A 143 21.57 -6.83 29.34
N HIS A 144 22.56 -7.72 29.22
CA HIS A 144 23.98 -7.38 29.38
C HIS A 144 24.71 -7.62 28.06
N THR A 145 25.58 -6.69 27.69
CA THR A 145 26.45 -6.81 26.50
C THR A 145 27.82 -6.22 26.77
N ARG A 146 28.84 -6.83 26.19
CA ARG A 146 30.23 -6.30 26.17
C ARG A 146 30.63 -5.79 24.78
N SER A 147 29.66 -5.64 23.89
CA SER A 147 29.84 -5.16 22.52
C SER A 147 29.06 -3.88 22.26
N ARG A 148 29.51 -3.14 21.25
CA ARG A 148 28.83 -1.95 20.71
C ARG A 148 27.74 -2.31 19.69
N ALA A 149 27.51 -3.59 19.44
CA ALA A 149 26.46 -4.06 18.54
C ALA A 149 25.08 -3.68 19.09
N VAL A 150 24.20 -3.20 18.20
CA VAL A 150 22.79 -2.98 18.51
C VAL A 150 22.11 -4.32 18.70
N ILE A 151 21.28 -4.42 19.73
CA ILE A 151 20.52 -5.61 20.06
C ILE A 151 19.05 -5.35 19.74
N PHE A 152 18.46 -6.27 19.00
CA PHE A 152 17.02 -6.27 18.71
C PHE A 152 16.39 -7.41 19.49
N LEU A 153 15.33 -7.12 20.23
CA LEU A 153 14.55 -8.09 20.98
C LEU A 153 13.06 -7.87 20.70
N ARG A 154 12.30 -8.94 20.49
CA ARG A 154 10.85 -8.85 20.31
C ARG A 154 10.17 -10.10 20.85
N ALA A 155 9.09 -9.92 21.61
CA ALA A 155 8.18 -11.02 21.93
C ALA A 155 7.36 -11.35 20.67
N ILE A 156 7.39 -12.61 20.24
CA ILE A 156 6.83 -13.03 18.95
C ILE A 156 6.02 -14.31 19.03
N THR A 157 5.07 -14.45 18.11
CA THR A 157 4.40 -15.71 17.84
C THR A 157 5.33 -16.68 17.12
N ALA A 158 4.88 -17.93 16.90
CA ALA A 158 5.64 -18.90 16.11
C ALA A 158 5.93 -18.45 14.67
N ALA A 159 5.05 -17.61 14.09
CA ALA A 159 5.17 -17.07 12.75
C ALA A 159 6.09 -15.83 12.67
N GLY A 160 6.49 -15.25 13.81
CA GLY A 160 7.28 -14.01 13.86
C GLY A 160 6.44 -12.72 13.92
N ASP A 161 5.13 -12.85 14.12
CA ASP A 161 4.22 -11.74 14.40
C ASP A 161 4.42 -11.27 15.85
N GLU A 162 3.94 -10.06 16.19
CA GLU A 162 4.03 -9.55 17.57
C GLU A 162 3.23 -10.41 18.56
N GLU A 163 3.82 -10.78 19.69
CA GLU A 163 3.10 -11.41 20.78
C GLU A 163 2.33 -10.36 21.59
N THR A 164 1.06 -10.15 21.23
CA THR A 164 0.21 -9.11 21.83
C THR A 164 -0.12 -9.34 23.31
N ALA A 165 0.10 -10.55 23.84
CA ALA A 165 -0.04 -10.84 25.26
C ALA A 165 1.07 -10.24 26.14
N VAL A 166 2.14 -9.72 25.53
CA VAL A 166 3.27 -9.09 26.22
C VAL A 166 3.43 -7.67 25.72
N LYS A 167 3.41 -6.70 26.63
CA LYS A 167 3.63 -5.28 26.30
C LYS A 167 4.79 -4.73 27.10
N PHE A 168 5.80 -4.22 26.41
CA PHE A 168 6.87 -3.48 27.07
C PHE A 168 6.34 -2.15 27.63
N SER A 169 6.81 -1.77 28.82
CA SER A 169 6.40 -0.54 29.49
C SER A 169 6.73 0.70 28.64
N ALA A 170 5.88 1.73 28.68
CA ALA A 170 6.10 2.97 27.92
C ALA A 170 7.36 3.77 28.34
N GLN A 171 7.94 3.45 29.49
CA GLN A 171 9.19 4.06 29.95
C GLN A 171 10.36 3.63 29.06
N PRO A 172 11.31 4.53 28.75
CA PRO A 172 12.47 4.19 27.93
C PRO A 172 13.33 3.14 28.63
N TRP A 173 14.18 2.46 27.85
CA TRP A 173 15.21 1.61 28.41
C TRP A 173 16.11 2.39 29.38
N LEU A 174 16.45 1.79 30.51
CA LEU A 174 17.44 2.32 31.44
C LEU A 174 18.79 1.66 31.17
N TYR A 175 19.85 2.45 31.17
CA TYR A 175 21.21 2.02 30.84
C TYR A 175 22.19 2.27 31.98
N THR A 176 23.06 1.31 32.26
CA THR A 176 24.19 1.50 33.19
C THR A 176 25.45 0.78 32.70
N ARG A 177 26.62 1.25 33.18
CA ARG A 177 27.91 0.57 33.01
C ARG A 177 28.38 -0.12 34.29
N GLN A 178 27.72 0.13 35.40
CA GLN A 178 28.09 -0.51 36.65
C GLN A 178 27.69 -1.98 36.60
N ALA A 179 28.57 -2.86 37.04
CA ALA A 179 28.19 -4.25 37.27
C ALA A 179 27.06 -4.30 38.30
N VAL A 180 25.92 -4.85 37.89
CA VAL A 180 24.74 -4.92 38.75
C VAL A 180 24.61 -6.33 39.32
N GLN A 181 24.61 -6.43 40.65
CA GLN A 181 24.24 -7.66 41.36
C GLN A 181 22.73 -7.75 41.61
N ALA A 182 22.05 -6.60 41.68
CA ALA A 182 20.60 -6.47 41.79
C ALA A 182 20.06 -5.68 40.59
N THR A 183 18.99 -6.18 39.99
CA THR A 183 18.37 -5.68 38.75
C THR A 183 17.48 -4.45 38.96
N GLN A 184 17.37 -3.97 40.20
CA GLN A 184 16.56 -2.81 40.54
C GLN A 184 17.40 -1.52 40.50
N PRO A 185 16.93 -0.47 39.81
CA PRO A 185 17.57 0.82 39.89
C PRO A 185 17.64 1.30 41.34
N VAL A 186 18.83 1.66 41.80
CA VAL A 186 19.00 2.34 43.08
C VAL A 186 18.52 3.77 42.88
N PHE A 187 17.68 4.31 43.76
CA PHE A 187 17.28 5.70 43.70
C PHE A 187 18.19 6.53 44.62
N ASN A 188 18.65 7.69 44.14
CA ASN A 188 19.28 8.67 45.02
C ASN A 188 18.20 9.37 45.87
N PRO A 189 18.57 10.11 46.93
CA PRO A 189 17.62 10.83 47.79
C PRO A 189 16.71 11.83 47.06
N GLN A 190 17.04 12.21 45.82
CA GLN A 190 16.25 13.09 44.95
C GLN A 190 15.27 12.31 44.03
N GLY A 191 15.19 10.99 44.17
CA GLY A 191 14.32 10.13 43.36
C GLY A 191 14.82 9.85 41.94
N ALA A 192 16.06 10.22 41.61
CA ALA A 192 16.68 9.88 40.33
C ALA A 192 17.38 8.52 40.41
N TYR A 193 17.46 7.82 39.28
CA TYR A 193 18.18 6.56 39.23
C TYR A 193 19.69 6.78 39.44
N ALA A 194 20.21 6.35 40.58
CA ALA A 194 21.64 6.27 40.80
C ALA A 194 22.23 5.23 39.84
N TYR A 195 23.27 5.63 39.12
CA TYR A 195 24.03 4.80 38.17
C TYR A 195 23.28 4.35 36.91
N TRP A 196 21.98 4.62 36.78
CA TRP A 196 21.23 4.40 35.55
C TRP A 196 20.90 5.72 34.87
N GLN A 197 20.87 5.71 33.55
CA GLN A 197 20.39 6.82 32.73
C GLN A 197 19.36 6.31 31.72
N THR A 198 18.41 7.16 31.35
CA THR A 198 17.46 6.83 30.28
C THR A 198 18.17 6.75 28.93
N ALA A 199 17.77 5.80 28.10
CA ALA A 199 18.20 5.75 26.71
C ALA A 199 17.89 7.09 26.02
N PRO A 200 18.80 7.59 25.15
CA PRO A 200 18.59 8.88 24.49
C PRO A 200 17.39 8.83 23.55
N GLN A 201 16.51 9.83 23.63
CA GLN A 201 15.41 10.01 22.67
C GLN A 201 15.98 10.45 21.33
N ARG A 202 15.68 9.69 20.28
CA ARG A 202 16.01 10.07 18.89
C ARG A 202 14.89 10.92 18.31
N TRP A 203 15.25 11.81 17.39
CA TRP A 203 14.32 12.65 16.64
C TRP A 203 14.50 12.37 15.16
N LEU A 204 13.38 12.31 14.44
CA LEU A 204 13.35 12.01 13.00
C LEU A 204 12.59 13.12 12.27
N PRO A 205 13.03 13.50 11.07
CA PRO A 205 12.20 14.29 10.17
C PRO A 205 11.08 13.40 9.59
N GLU A 206 9.85 13.71 9.95
CA GLU A 206 8.65 13.06 9.43
C GLU A 206 7.91 13.99 8.45
N LEU A 207 7.26 13.43 7.43
CA LEU A 207 6.51 14.20 6.45
C LEU A 207 5.39 14.99 7.14
N LEU A 208 5.37 16.30 6.88
CA LEU A 208 4.29 17.16 7.35
C LEU A 208 2.96 16.78 6.67
N ILE A 209 1.91 16.68 7.48
CA ILE A 209 0.52 16.57 7.02
C ILE A 209 -0.12 17.93 7.24
N ASP A 210 -0.66 18.53 6.18
CA ASP A 210 -1.36 19.81 6.30
C ASP A 210 -2.63 19.62 7.15
N SER A 211 -2.79 20.39 8.23
CA SER A 211 -3.99 20.34 9.09
C SER A 211 -5.32 20.58 8.38
N THR A 212 -5.29 21.21 7.20
CA THR A 212 -6.46 21.48 6.34
C THR A 212 -6.68 20.41 5.28
N ALA A 213 -5.78 19.43 5.13
CA ALA A 213 -5.92 18.34 4.17
C ALA A 213 -7.14 17.47 4.48
N ALA A 214 -7.80 16.98 3.43
CA ALA A 214 -9.00 16.15 3.61
C ALA A 214 -8.67 14.75 4.14
N TYR A 215 -7.43 14.30 3.92
CA TYR A 215 -6.90 13.03 4.40
C TYR A 215 -5.77 13.29 5.40
N GLN A 216 -6.00 12.86 6.65
CA GLN A 216 -5.12 13.17 7.79
C GLN A 216 -4.33 11.96 8.31
N ARG A 217 -4.42 10.80 7.64
CA ARG A 217 -3.79 9.56 8.14
C ARG A 217 -2.29 9.46 7.82
N GLU A 218 -1.89 9.96 6.65
CA GLU A 218 -0.50 10.00 6.19
C GLU A 218 -0.37 11.08 5.11
N SER A 219 0.84 11.60 4.91
CA SER A 219 1.11 12.59 3.87
C SER A 219 0.98 11.98 2.47
N TYR A 220 0.37 12.71 1.55
CA TYR A 220 0.31 12.32 0.14
C TYR A 220 1.68 12.22 -0.55
N ALA A 221 2.73 12.82 0.03
CA ALA A 221 4.10 12.67 -0.46
C ALA A 221 4.71 11.30 -0.13
N ASN A 222 4.13 10.56 0.83
CA ASN A 222 4.73 9.34 1.37
C ASN A 222 4.79 8.20 0.33
N TRP A 223 5.76 7.30 0.50
CA TRP A 223 5.86 6.11 -0.35
C TRP A 223 4.78 5.08 0.00
N HIS A 224 3.76 5.01 -0.84
CA HIS A 224 2.70 4.02 -0.76
C HIS A 224 2.09 3.80 -2.15
N TYR A 225 1.62 2.58 -2.44
CA TYR A 225 1.03 2.25 -3.74
C TYR A 225 -0.08 3.23 -4.16
N SER A 226 -0.92 3.65 -3.20
CA SER A 226 -2.05 4.53 -3.46
C SER A 226 -1.63 5.96 -3.78
N HIS A 227 -0.59 6.48 -3.11
CA HIS A 227 -0.02 7.79 -3.43
C HIS A 227 0.66 7.77 -4.79
N GLY A 228 1.51 6.77 -5.03
CA GLY A 228 2.15 6.56 -6.33
C GLY A 228 1.13 6.46 -7.46
N THR A 229 0.06 5.69 -7.27
CA THR A 229 -1.02 5.55 -8.24
C THR A 229 -1.72 6.89 -8.49
N ALA A 230 -2.16 7.59 -7.44
CA ALA A 230 -2.85 8.87 -7.61
C ALA A 230 -1.97 9.91 -8.34
N VAL A 231 -0.70 10.02 -7.96
CA VAL A 231 0.25 10.93 -8.61
C VAL A 231 0.55 10.51 -10.05
N TRP A 232 0.68 9.22 -10.35
CA TRP A 232 0.88 8.73 -11.71
C TRP A 232 -0.23 9.17 -12.67
N THR A 233 -1.49 9.16 -12.22
CA THR A 233 -2.64 9.58 -13.04
C THR A 233 -2.63 11.05 -13.44
N LEU A 234 -1.88 11.90 -12.71
CA LEU A 234 -1.71 13.31 -13.07
C LEU A 234 -0.97 13.50 -14.40
N LEU A 235 -0.18 12.52 -14.84
CA LEU A 235 0.44 12.55 -16.17
C LEU A 235 -0.59 12.35 -17.29
N ALA A 236 -1.60 11.50 -17.08
CA ALA A 236 -2.71 11.36 -18.02
C ALA A 236 -3.57 12.63 -18.02
N LEU A 237 -3.81 13.22 -16.84
CA LEU A 237 -4.54 14.48 -16.74
C LEU A 237 -3.80 15.64 -17.43
N GLN A 238 -2.46 15.68 -17.34
CA GLN A 238 -1.65 16.63 -18.09
C GLN A 238 -1.86 16.50 -19.60
N GLN A 239 -1.95 15.28 -20.13
CA GLN A 239 -2.19 15.04 -21.55
C GLN A 239 -3.59 15.48 -21.96
N ALA A 240 -4.62 15.13 -21.16
CA ALA A 240 -6.01 15.47 -21.44
C ALA A 240 -6.30 16.97 -21.39
N THR A 241 -5.56 17.72 -20.55
CA THR A 241 -5.80 19.16 -20.31
C THR A 241 -4.76 20.08 -20.95
N ASN A 242 -3.65 19.52 -21.43
CA ASN A 242 -2.44 20.25 -21.80
C ASN A 242 -1.90 21.19 -20.70
N ASN A 243 -2.20 20.92 -19.42
CA ASN A 243 -1.78 21.77 -18.31
C ASN A 243 -0.53 21.18 -17.61
N SER A 244 0.60 21.87 -17.76
CA SER A 244 1.90 21.44 -17.22
C SER A 244 1.97 21.43 -15.69
N ARG A 245 1.02 22.07 -14.97
CA ARG A 245 0.97 22.03 -13.50
C ARG A 245 1.01 20.59 -12.95
N TYR A 246 0.33 19.68 -13.64
CA TYR A 246 0.18 18.30 -13.19
C TYR A 246 1.48 17.52 -13.36
N SER A 247 2.16 17.65 -14.51
CA SER A 247 3.47 17.03 -14.69
C SER A 247 4.56 17.67 -13.82
N ASN A 248 4.49 18.98 -13.58
CA ASN A 248 5.39 19.68 -12.65
C ASN A 248 5.23 19.15 -11.22
N PHE A 249 4.00 18.89 -10.77
CA PHE A 249 3.76 18.27 -9.47
C PHE A 249 4.34 16.85 -9.41
N VAL A 250 4.15 16.03 -10.45
CA VAL A 250 4.74 14.67 -10.52
C VAL A 250 6.27 14.74 -10.42
N LYS A 251 6.91 15.67 -11.14
CA LYS A 251 8.36 15.89 -11.06
C LYS A 251 8.82 16.34 -9.67
N ARG A 252 8.06 17.22 -9.01
CA ARG A 252 8.35 17.63 -7.62
C ARG A 252 8.23 16.45 -6.67
N TYR A 253 7.19 15.64 -6.81
CA TYR A 253 6.95 14.44 -6.01
C TYR A 253 8.10 13.44 -6.11
N THR A 254 8.55 13.12 -7.33
CA THR A 254 9.64 12.17 -7.52
C THR A 254 10.98 12.73 -7.07
N ARG A 255 11.25 14.01 -7.38
CA ARG A 255 12.50 14.67 -7.00
C ARG A 255 12.68 14.77 -5.48
N PHE A 256 11.60 15.02 -4.74
CA PHE A 256 11.67 15.12 -3.28
C PHE A 256 12.21 13.84 -2.62
N LEU A 257 11.85 12.65 -3.12
CA LEU A 257 12.47 11.40 -2.66
C LEU A 257 13.98 11.38 -2.93
N PHE A 258 14.40 11.68 -4.16
CA PHE A 258 15.82 11.61 -4.54
C PHE A 258 16.68 12.63 -3.80
N ASP A 259 16.19 13.87 -3.63
CA ASP A 259 16.88 14.92 -2.89
C ASP A 259 17.10 14.53 -1.40
N ASN A 260 16.28 13.63 -0.86
CA ASN A 260 16.35 13.18 0.54
C ASN A 260 16.78 11.72 0.70
N TYR A 261 17.11 11.00 -0.37
CA TYR A 261 17.24 9.54 -0.37
C TYR A 261 18.29 9.03 0.62
N SER A 262 19.47 9.65 0.66
CA SER A 262 20.56 9.25 1.57
C SER A 262 20.18 9.42 3.05
N ASN A 263 19.52 10.53 3.39
CA ASN A 263 19.06 10.78 4.75
C ASN A 263 17.95 9.80 5.16
N LEU A 264 17.02 9.50 4.25
CA LEU A 264 15.96 8.52 4.49
C LEU A 264 16.51 7.10 4.63
N GLN A 265 17.50 6.74 3.81
CA GLN A 265 18.20 5.47 3.92
C GLN A 265 18.94 5.36 5.26
N PHE A 266 19.64 6.41 5.68
CA PHE A 266 20.29 6.46 6.97
C PHE A 266 19.30 6.29 8.13
N GLN A 267 18.14 6.95 8.08
CA GLN A 267 17.09 6.78 9.09
C GLN A 267 16.61 5.33 9.17
N TYR A 268 16.39 4.68 8.03
CA TYR A 268 15.94 3.28 8.01
C TYR A 268 17.02 2.29 8.46
N ASP A 269 18.23 2.38 7.90
CA ASP A 269 19.31 1.40 8.08
C ASP A 269 20.08 1.61 9.40
N SER A 270 20.26 2.85 9.84
CA SER A 270 21.14 3.20 10.98
C SER A 270 20.39 3.64 12.22
N LEU A 271 19.24 4.31 12.06
CA LEU A 271 18.37 4.72 13.17
C LEU A 271 17.22 3.74 13.41
N TYR A 272 17.05 2.74 12.54
CA TYR A 272 16.00 1.71 12.64
C TYR A 272 14.59 2.31 12.70
N ALA A 273 14.37 3.40 11.95
CA ALA A 273 13.09 4.08 11.79
C ALA A 273 12.16 3.29 10.85
N TRP A 274 11.85 2.03 11.19
CA TRP A 274 11.14 1.12 10.29
C TRP A 274 9.67 1.46 10.03
N ARG A 275 9.14 2.50 10.69
CA ARG A 275 7.83 3.11 10.37
C ARG A 275 7.91 4.62 10.17
N GLY A 276 9.10 5.16 9.94
CA GLY A 276 9.26 6.56 9.56
C GLY A 276 8.84 6.82 8.13
N SER A 277 8.81 8.10 7.74
CA SER A 277 8.50 8.53 6.38
C SER A 277 9.36 7.81 5.33
N TYR A 278 8.75 7.40 4.22
CA TYR A 278 9.40 6.63 3.14
C TYR A 278 10.00 5.26 3.51
N HIS A 279 9.83 4.74 4.74
CA HIS A 279 10.43 3.45 5.15
C HIS A 279 10.18 2.31 4.16
N ARG A 280 9.02 2.31 3.50
CA ARG A 280 8.61 1.29 2.53
C ARG A 280 9.51 1.18 1.29
N VAL A 281 10.17 2.29 0.89
CA VAL A 281 11.18 2.29 -0.19
C VAL A 281 12.33 1.34 0.11
N PHE A 282 12.70 1.22 1.39
CA PHE A 282 13.81 0.41 1.87
C PHE A 282 13.34 -0.96 2.35
N ARG A 283 12.16 -1.03 2.95
CA ARG A 283 11.52 -2.26 3.41
C ARG A 283 11.38 -3.29 2.28
N ARG A 284 10.78 -2.89 1.15
CA ARG A 284 10.59 -3.72 -0.05
C ARG A 284 10.23 -5.18 0.28
N THR A 285 9.09 -5.35 0.97
CA THR A 285 8.63 -6.68 1.41
C THR A 285 7.40 -7.18 0.67
N MET A 286 6.69 -6.28 -0.01
CA MET A 286 5.46 -6.57 -0.74
C MET A 286 5.40 -5.78 -2.04
N LEU A 287 4.54 -6.21 -2.98
CA LEU A 287 4.24 -5.43 -4.19
C LEU A 287 3.66 -4.04 -3.87
N ASP A 288 2.96 -3.90 -2.75
CA ASP A 288 2.47 -2.61 -2.22
C ASP A 288 3.60 -1.59 -1.97
N ASP A 289 4.82 -2.08 -1.69
CA ASP A 289 6.04 -1.27 -1.47
C ASP A 289 6.79 -1.01 -2.78
N ALA A 290 6.38 -1.61 -3.90
CA ALA A 290 7.16 -1.65 -5.11
C ALA A 290 6.38 -1.08 -6.30
N GLY A 291 5.76 -1.93 -7.13
CA GLY A 291 5.36 -1.56 -8.48
C GLY A 291 4.43 -0.35 -8.54
N ALA A 292 3.26 -0.44 -7.91
CA ALA A 292 2.28 0.67 -7.92
C ALA A 292 2.78 1.94 -7.20
N ALA A 293 3.62 1.82 -6.18
CA ALA A 293 4.23 2.97 -5.50
C ALA A 293 5.23 3.71 -6.41
N ALA A 294 5.88 2.98 -7.30
CA ALA A 294 6.91 3.47 -8.21
C ALA A 294 6.38 3.97 -9.58
N LEU A 295 5.07 3.89 -9.85
CA LEU A 295 4.49 4.29 -11.14
C LEU A 295 4.87 5.70 -11.63
N PRO A 296 4.85 6.77 -10.79
CA PRO A 296 5.22 8.10 -11.29
C PRO A 296 6.70 8.17 -11.65
N PHE A 297 7.56 7.43 -10.93
CA PHE A 297 9.00 7.34 -11.20
C PHE A 297 9.26 6.56 -12.51
N ALA A 298 8.60 5.42 -12.68
CA ALA A 298 8.73 4.58 -13.87
C ALA A 298 8.24 5.32 -15.13
N ALA A 299 7.12 6.04 -15.03
CA ALA A 299 6.56 6.83 -16.14
C ALA A 299 7.46 8.01 -16.54
N LEU A 300 8.09 8.69 -15.58
CA LEU A 300 9.09 9.71 -15.90
C LEU A 300 10.34 9.10 -16.52
N TYR A 301 10.87 8.00 -15.95
CA TYR A 301 12.02 7.29 -16.51
C TYR A 301 11.77 6.81 -17.95
N GLN A 302 10.56 6.34 -18.25
CA GLN A 302 10.19 5.93 -19.61
C GLN A 302 10.46 7.04 -20.64
N LYS A 303 10.17 8.30 -20.27
CA LYS A 303 10.33 9.50 -21.11
C LYS A 303 11.74 10.09 -21.05
N GLU A 304 12.30 10.21 -19.85
CA GLU A 304 13.51 10.99 -19.58
C GLU A 304 14.79 10.14 -19.58
N LYS A 305 14.68 8.81 -19.42
CA LYS A 305 15.80 7.86 -19.37
C LYS A 305 16.87 8.20 -18.32
N ASP A 306 16.47 8.82 -17.20
CA ASP A 306 17.38 9.15 -16.10
C ASP A 306 18.04 7.88 -15.50
N ALA A 307 19.35 7.75 -15.71
CA ALA A 307 20.14 6.62 -15.25
C ALA A 307 20.29 6.57 -13.71
N VAL A 308 20.27 7.72 -13.03
CA VAL A 308 20.35 7.80 -11.56
C VAL A 308 19.07 7.28 -10.95
N ALA A 309 17.91 7.70 -11.49
CA ALA A 309 16.61 7.19 -11.05
C ALA A 309 16.50 5.68 -11.25
N TYR A 310 17.02 5.15 -12.37
CA TYR A 310 17.04 3.72 -12.61
C TYR A 310 17.96 2.97 -11.64
N SER A 311 19.22 3.37 -11.54
CA SER A 311 20.20 2.66 -10.70
C SER A 311 19.89 2.74 -9.19
N THR A 312 19.35 3.87 -8.72
CA THR A 312 19.06 4.11 -7.31
C THR A 312 17.77 3.44 -6.84
N LEU A 313 16.73 3.44 -7.69
CA LEU A 313 15.37 3.08 -7.29
C LEU A 313 14.73 2.00 -8.18
N LEU A 314 14.56 2.27 -9.48
CA LEU A 314 13.72 1.41 -10.34
C LEU A 314 14.36 0.05 -10.60
N GLY A 315 15.67 -0.01 -10.81
CA GLY A 315 16.42 -1.26 -11.00
C GLY A 315 16.31 -2.18 -9.78
N PRO A 316 16.63 -1.72 -8.56
CA PRO A 316 16.42 -2.48 -7.34
C PRO A 316 14.98 -2.94 -7.12
N LEU A 317 13.98 -2.09 -7.41
CA LEU A 317 12.57 -2.46 -7.30
C LEU A 317 12.15 -3.52 -8.34
N LEU A 318 12.63 -3.38 -9.57
CA LEU A 318 12.38 -4.34 -10.63
C LEU A 318 13.00 -5.70 -10.30
N GLN A 319 14.24 -5.71 -9.81
CA GLN A 319 14.91 -6.93 -9.32
C GLN A 319 14.12 -7.58 -8.18
N TYR A 320 13.60 -6.77 -7.25
CA TYR A 320 12.75 -7.29 -6.18
C TYR A 320 11.50 -7.98 -6.74
N ILE A 321 10.76 -7.32 -7.64
CA ILE A 321 9.53 -7.87 -8.23
C ILE A 321 9.81 -9.14 -9.05
N THR A 322 10.91 -9.19 -9.80
CA THR A 322 11.22 -10.35 -10.66
C THR A 322 11.79 -11.52 -9.86
N ASP A 323 12.70 -11.25 -8.92
CA ASP A 323 13.57 -12.29 -8.34
C ASP A 323 13.26 -12.60 -6.87
N LYS A 324 12.55 -11.71 -6.15
CA LYS A 324 12.37 -11.80 -4.68
C LYS A 324 10.93 -11.84 -4.23
N GLN A 325 10.00 -11.21 -4.94
CA GLN A 325 8.58 -11.27 -4.62
C GLN A 325 8.12 -12.73 -4.56
N VAL A 326 7.36 -13.06 -3.51
CA VAL A 326 6.87 -14.42 -3.27
C VAL A 326 5.93 -14.84 -4.41
N ARG A 327 6.12 -16.06 -4.91
CA ARG A 327 5.33 -16.64 -5.99
C ARG A 327 4.92 -18.07 -5.66
N LEU A 328 3.77 -18.49 -6.19
CA LEU A 328 3.38 -19.89 -6.27
C LEU A 328 4.34 -20.67 -7.18
N PRO A 329 4.35 -22.02 -7.13
CA PRO A 329 5.18 -22.84 -8.02
C PRO A 329 4.97 -22.58 -9.51
N ASP A 330 3.77 -22.14 -9.93
CA ASP A 330 3.49 -21.76 -11.32
C ASP A 330 3.91 -20.31 -11.66
N SER A 331 4.63 -19.65 -10.76
CA SER A 331 5.11 -18.26 -10.81
C SER A 331 4.05 -17.16 -10.62
N THR A 332 2.84 -17.51 -10.16
CA THR A 332 1.81 -16.52 -9.79
C THR A 332 2.27 -15.71 -8.58
N PHE A 333 2.21 -14.38 -8.62
CA PHE A 333 2.47 -13.54 -7.45
C PHE A 333 1.53 -13.90 -6.30
N CYS A 334 2.08 -13.97 -5.10
CA CYS A 334 1.32 -14.19 -3.88
C CYS A 334 2.02 -13.54 -2.68
N ARG A 335 1.37 -13.60 -1.53
CA ARG A 335 1.85 -13.06 -0.26
C ARG A 335 2.16 -14.19 0.72
N PRO A 336 3.11 -13.98 1.64
CA PRO A 336 3.35 -14.89 2.76
C PRO A 336 2.27 -14.78 3.87
N GLU A 337 1.22 -13.97 3.67
CA GLU A 337 0.18 -13.69 4.65
C GLU A 337 -1.22 -13.48 3.99
N PRO A 338 -2.33 -13.62 4.75
CA PRO A 338 -2.41 -14.01 6.17
C PRO A 338 -2.04 -15.48 6.39
N LEU A 339 -2.15 -16.30 5.34
CA LEU A 339 -1.60 -17.65 5.27
C LEU A 339 -0.47 -17.67 4.23
N GLU A 340 0.49 -18.57 4.43
CA GLU A 340 1.58 -18.74 3.46
C GLU A 340 1.02 -19.03 2.06
N PHE A 341 1.58 -18.36 1.05
CA PHE A 341 1.18 -18.47 -0.35
C PHE A 341 -0.30 -18.11 -0.60
N THR A 342 -0.71 -16.91 -0.19
CA THR A 342 -2.04 -16.36 -0.49
C THR A 342 -1.99 -15.46 -1.71
N VAL A 343 -2.80 -15.73 -2.73
CA VAL A 343 -2.97 -14.82 -3.90
C VAL A 343 -3.98 -13.75 -3.52
N TRP A 344 -3.61 -12.47 -3.65
CA TRP A 344 -4.50 -11.33 -3.41
C TRP A 344 -4.82 -10.65 -4.74
N ALA A 345 -6.08 -10.33 -5.00
CA ALA A 345 -6.52 -9.67 -6.24
C ALA A 345 -5.77 -8.36 -6.50
N ASP A 346 -5.51 -7.58 -5.45
CA ASP A 346 -4.82 -6.31 -5.45
C ASP A 346 -3.43 -6.39 -6.11
N ASP A 347 -2.71 -7.50 -5.88
CA ASP A 347 -1.34 -7.71 -6.36
C ASP A 347 -1.22 -7.67 -7.89
N LEU A 348 -2.32 -7.89 -8.61
CA LEU A 348 -2.32 -7.74 -10.06
C LEU A 348 -2.09 -6.28 -10.45
N PHE A 349 -2.78 -5.33 -9.79
CA PHE A 349 -2.56 -3.91 -10.04
C PHE A 349 -1.27 -3.41 -9.41
N MET A 350 -0.83 -3.98 -8.29
CA MET A 350 0.45 -3.59 -7.70
C MET A 350 1.65 -3.96 -8.57
N SER A 351 1.50 -4.87 -9.52
CA SER A 351 2.58 -5.38 -10.37
C SER A 351 2.45 -5.03 -11.86
N VAL A 352 1.30 -5.31 -12.49
CA VAL A 352 1.13 -5.27 -13.95
C VAL A 352 1.43 -3.90 -14.56
N PRO A 353 0.88 -2.77 -14.07
CA PRO A 353 1.17 -1.46 -14.65
C PRO A 353 2.66 -1.11 -14.61
N PHE A 354 3.35 -1.47 -13.51
CA PHE A 354 4.78 -1.23 -13.39
C PHE A 354 5.59 -2.10 -14.36
N LEU A 355 5.27 -3.40 -14.46
CA LEU A 355 5.92 -4.31 -15.40
C LEU A 355 5.74 -3.87 -16.86
N VAL A 356 4.55 -3.40 -17.22
CA VAL A 356 4.24 -2.86 -18.55
C VAL A 356 5.10 -1.62 -18.84
N ILE A 357 5.09 -0.63 -17.94
CA ILE A 357 5.88 0.60 -18.11
C ILE A 357 7.37 0.27 -18.20
N MET A 358 7.88 -0.63 -17.34
CA MET A 358 9.29 -1.02 -17.36
C MET A 358 9.67 -1.85 -18.59
N SER A 359 8.77 -2.66 -19.14
CA SER A 359 8.97 -3.34 -20.42
C SER A 359 9.20 -2.32 -21.54
N GLN A 360 8.30 -1.34 -21.67
CA GLN A 360 8.40 -0.28 -22.67
C GLN A 360 9.63 0.63 -22.43
N ALA A 361 9.94 0.94 -21.17
CA ALA A 361 11.04 1.82 -20.82
C ALA A 361 12.41 1.17 -21.08
N THR A 362 12.54 -0.15 -20.88
CA THR A 362 13.82 -0.87 -21.02
C THR A 362 13.96 -1.62 -22.34
N GLY A 363 12.87 -1.78 -23.10
CA GLY A 363 12.81 -2.65 -24.29
C GLY A 363 12.83 -4.14 -23.97
N LYS A 364 12.74 -4.55 -22.69
CA LYS A 364 12.81 -5.96 -22.29
C LYS A 364 11.41 -6.59 -22.27
N GLN A 365 11.14 -7.43 -23.26
CA GLN A 365 9.86 -8.10 -23.44
C GLN A 365 9.46 -9.03 -22.26
N GLN A 366 10.44 -9.61 -21.55
CA GLN A 366 10.19 -10.51 -20.42
C GLN A 366 9.28 -9.91 -19.33
N TYR A 367 9.29 -8.59 -19.14
CA TYR A 367 8.44 -7.93 -18.15
C TYR A 367 6.98 -7.89 -18.62
N LEU A 368 6.74 -7.69 -19.92
CA LEU A 368 5.42 -7.78 -20.52
C LEU A 368 4.90 -9.24 -20.47
N GLU A 369 5.76 -10.23 -20.73
CA GLU A 369 5.39 -11.65 -20.61
C GLU A 369 5.02 -12.05 -19.18
N ASP A 370 5.73 -11.56 -18.17
CA ASP A 370 5.35 -11.80 -16.76
C ASP A 370 3.98 -11.15 -16.49
N ALA A 371 3.74 -9.92 -16.93
CA ALA A 371 2.43 -9.27 -16.79
C ALA A 371 1.28 -10.07 -17.45
N VAL A 372 1.49 -10.60 -18.66
CA VAL A 372 0.56 -11.50 -19.36
C VAL A 372 0.27 -12.74 -18.51
N LYS A 373 1.32 -13.37 -17.99
CA LYS A 373 1.22 -14.56 -17.16
C LYS A 373 0.41 -14.28 -15.89
N GLN A 374 0.66 -13.17 -15.21
CA GLN A 374 -0.07 -12.80 -13.99
C GLN A 374 -1.57 -12.61 -14.25
N VAL A 375 -1.96 -11.88 -15.30
CA VAL A 375 -3.40 -11.66 -15.61
C VAL A 375 -4.13 -12.98 -15.87
N LEU A 376 -3.51 -13.92 -16.60
CA LEU A 376 -4.09 -15.23 -16.85
C LEU A 376 -4.17 -16.11 -15.59
N GLN A 377 -3.15 -16.07 -14.74
CA GLN A 377 -3.07 -16.89 -13.53
C GLN A 377 -3.98 -16.38 -12.42
N PHE A 378 -4.07 -15.07 -12.22
CA PHE A 378 -4.98 -14.50 -11.23
C PHE A 378 -6.44 -14.88 -11.55
N ARG A 379 -6.80 -14.91 -12.84
CA ARG A 379 -8.10 -15.45 -13.27
C ARG A 379 -8.31 -16.90 -12.87
N LYS A 380 -7.30 -17.77 -13.06
CA LYS A 380 -7.38 -19.18 -12.65
C LYS A 380 -7.70 -19.34 -11.16
N TYR A 381 -7.11 -18.52 -10.29
CA TYR A 381 -7.27 -18.66 -8.83
C TYR A 381 -8.47 -17.92 -8.24
N LEU A 382 -8.78 -16.72 -8.76
CA LEU A 382 -9.70 -15.79 -8.11
C LEU A 382 -11.07 -15.69 -8.78
N TYR A 383 -11.18 -16.01 -10.07
CA TYR A 383 -12.43 -15.86 -10.81
C TYR A 383 -13.44 -16.92 -10.40
N ASN A 384 -14.70 -16.50 -10.25
CA ASN A 384 -15.82 -17.39 -10.02
C ASN A 384 -16.75 -17.36 -11.25
N PRO A 385 -16.90 -18.47 -11.98
CA PRO A 385 -17.70 -18.50 -13.19
C PRO A 385 -19.21 -18.36 -12.95
N GLN A 386 -19.72 -18.72 -11.76
CA GLN A 386 -21.13 -18.61 -11.42
C GLN A 386 -21.54 -17.14 -11.23
N THR A 387 -20.73 -16.37 -10.50
CA THR A 387 -21.01 -14.94 -10.25
C THR A 387 -20.42 -14.03 -11.32
N GLY A 388 -19.43 -14.50 -12.08
CA GLY A 388 -18.67 -13.71 -13.05
C GLY A 388 -17.73 -12.68 -12.42
N LEU A 389 -17.48 -12.79 -11.11
CA LEU A 389 -16.68 -11.87 -10.31
C LEU A 389 -15.41 -12.56 -9.77
N TYR A 390 -14.48 -11.77 -9.27
CA TYR A 390 -13.27 -12.24 -8.60
C TYR A 390 -13.43 -12.19 -7.08
N LYS A 391 -13.00 -13.25 -6.40
CA LYS A 391 -12.82 -13.24 -4.94
C LYS A 391 -11.59 -12.42 -4.57
N HIS A 392 -11.61 -11.80 -3.39
CA HIS A 392 -10.52 -10.92 -2.92
C HIS A 392 -9.17 -11.66 -2.83
N GLY A 393 -9.17 -12.90 -2.38
CA GLY A 393 -7.99 -13.75 -2.42
C GLY A 393 -8.26 -15.25 -2.54
N TRP A 394 -7.18 -16.01 -2.61
CA TRP A 394 -7.15 -17.48 -2.65
C TRP A 394 -6.00 -18.01 -1.78
N PHE A 395 -6.28 -19.01 -0.96
CA PHE A 395 -5.33 -19.57 0.01
C PHE A 395 -4.78 -20.91 -0.49
N SER A 396 -3.45 -21.01 -0.64
CA SER A 396 -2.80 -22.26 -1.10
C SER A 396 -2.99 -23.42 -0.13
N THR A 397 -2.89 -23.14 1.17
CA THR A 397 -2.98 -24.15 2.24
C THR A 397 -4.32 -24.88 2.29
N THR A 398 -5.43 -24.16 2.09
CA THR A 398 -6.78 -24.74 2.09
C THR A 398 -7.32 -25.02 0.68
N ARG A 399 -6.62 -24.51 -0.36
CA ARG A 399 -7.06 -24.49 -1.76
C ARG A 399 -8.45 -23.87 -1.96
N ARG A 400 -8.81 -22.88 -1.13
CA ARG A 400 -10.11 -22.20 -1.17
C ARG A 400 -9.94 -20.72 -1.51
N GLN A 401 -10.93 -20.20 -2.22
CA GLN A 401 -11.10 -18.76 -2.37
C GLN A 401 -11.61 -18.13 -1.07
N SER A 402 -11.26 -16.87 -0.85
CA SER A 402 -11.79 -16.04 0.23
C SER A 402 -13.31 -15.82 0.11
N VAL A 403 -13.90 -15.25 1.16
CA VAL A 403 -15.36 -15.08 1.28
C VAL A 403 -15.94 -13.99 0.40
N ALA A 404 -15.19 -12.93 0.07
CA ALA A 404 -15.77 -11.68 -0.44
C ALA A 404 -15.53 -11.45 -1.95
N TYR A 405 -16.57 -10.96 -2.64
CA TYR A 405 -16.45 -10.28 -3.93
C TYR A 405 -16.29 -8.78 -3.71
N TRP A 406 -15.16 -8.41 -3.12
CA TRP A 406 -14.88 -7.03 -2.73
C TRP A 406 -14.72 -6.12 -3.97
N GLY A 407 -15.44 -5.00 -3.96
CA GLY A 407 -15.54 -4.06 -5.08
C GLY A 407 -14.19 -3.58 -5.58
N ARG A 408 -13.36 -3.03 -4.71
CA ARG A 408 -12.08 -2.46 -5.13
C ARG A 408 -11.07 -3.52 -5.59
N ALA A 409 -11.06 -4.72 -5.00
CA ALA A 409 -10.25 -5.84 -5.51
C ALA A 409 -10.63 -6.19 -6.95
N ASN A 410 -11.92 -6.27 -7.28
CA ASN A 410 -12.38 -6.47 -8.65
C ASN A 410 -11.99 -5.28 -9.55
N GLY A 411 -12.07 -4.06 -9.03
CA GLY A 411 -11.58 -2.86 -9.69
C GLY A 411 -10.11 -2.98 -10.09
N TRP A 412 -9.24 -3.37 -9.16
CA TRP A 412 -7.81 -3.56 -9.45
C TRP A 412 -7.55 -4.59 -10.54
N ILE A 413 -8.30 -5.69 -10.57
CA ILE A 413 -8.23 -6.66 -11.67
C ILE A 413 -8.62 -6.02 -13.00
N ALA A 414 -9.70 -5.24 -13.03
CA ALA A 414 -10.16 -4.57 -14.24
C ALA A 414 -9.14 -3.54 -14.75
N TRP A 415 -8.62 -2.68 -13.87
CA TRP A 415 -7.65 -1.65 -14.23
C TRP A 415 -6.34 -2.26 -14.73
N ALA A 416 -5.77 -3.22 -14.01
CA ALA A 416 -4.56 -3.92 -14.44
C ALA A 416 -4.74 -4.56 -15.83
N THR A 417 -5.90 -5.16 -16.07
CA THR A 417 -6.21 -5.79 -17.37
C THR A 417 -6.32 -4.76 -18.50
N VAL A 418 -6.92 -3.59 -18.25
CA VAL A 418 -6.95 -2.49 -19.22
C VAL A 418 -5.54 -2.03 -19.58
N VAL A 419 -4.70 -1.77 -18.57
CA VAL A 419 -3.31 -1.33 -18.79
C VAL A 419 -2.53 -2.36 -19.60
N LEU A 420 -2.72 -3.65 -19.34
CA LEU A 420 -2.08 -4.70 -20.14
C LEU A 420 -2.61 -4.71 -21.58
N LEU A 421 -3.92 -4.67 -21.78
CA LEU A 421 -4.53 -4.72 -23.13
C LEU A 421 -4.13 -3.52 -24.00
N GLU A 422 -3.91 -2.33 -23.41
CA GLU A 422 -3.41 -1.16 -24.15
C GLU A 422 -1.96 -1.31 -24.60
N ALA A 423 -1.16 -2.12 -23.89
CA ALA A 423 0.25 -2.32 -24.20
C ALA A 423 0.54 -3.62 -24.97
N LEU A 424 -0.40 -4.57 -24.97
CA LEU A 424 -0.22 -5.89 -25.56
C LEU A 424 -0.62 -5.88 -27.04
N PRO A 425 0.26 -6.26 -27.99
CA PRO A 425 -0.10 -6.39 -29.39
C PRO A 425 -1.26 -7.37 -29.59
N ASP A 426 -2.18 -7.06 -30.50
CA ASP A 426 -3.32 -7.91 -30.85
C ASP A 426 -2.91 -9.26 -31.47
N THR A 427 -1.72 -9.30 -32.10
CA THR A 427 -1.07 -10.52 -32.60
C THR A 427 -0.52 -11.43 -31.51
N HIS A 428 -0.45 -10.97 -30.25
CA HIS A 428 0.06 -11.77 -29.16
C HIS A 428 -0.87 -12.96 -28.86
N PRO A 429 -0.37 -14.21 -28.69
CA PRO A 429 -1.22 -15.40 -28.53
C PRO A 429 -2.21 -15.34 -27.35
N ALA A 430 -1.86 -14.60 -26.29
CA ALA A 430 -2.71 -14.42 -25.12
C ALA A 430 -3.78 -13.33 -25.28
N TYR A 431 -3.67 -12.44 -26.27
CA TYR A 431 -4.49 -11.23 -26.40
C TYR A 431 -5.98 -11.56 -26.39
N THR A 432 -6.41 -12.46 -27.28
CA THR A 432 -7.82 -12.87 -27.41
C THR A 432 -8.38 -13.45 -26.10
N LYS A 433 -7.58 -14.22 -25.36
CA LYS A 433 -8.01 -14.83 -24.09
C LYS A 433 -8.16 -13.79 -22.99
N ILE A 434 -7.24 -12.82 -22.92
CA ILE A 434 -7.28 -11.73 -21.95
C ILE A 434 -8.45 -10.80 -22.25
N LEU A 435 -8.62 -10.40 -23.51
CA LEU A 435 -9.73 -9.57 -23.97
C LEU A 435 -11.08 -10.22 -23.65
N ARG A 436 -11.25 -11.52 -23.94
CA ARG A 436 -12.47 -12.26 -23.59
C ARG A 436 -12.71 -12.27 -22.07
N SER A 437 -11.65 -12.42 -21.27
CA SER A 437 -11.75 -12.40 -19.81
C SER A 437 -12.19 -11.03 -19.28
N PHE A 438 -11.68 -9.96 -19.89
CA PHE A 438 -12.09 -8.58 -19.61
C PHE A 438 -13.57 -8.36 -19.96
N GLN A 439 -13.99 -8.73 -21.17
CA GLN A 439 -15.37 -8.60 -21.63
C GLN A 439 -16.36 -9.35 -20.72
N GLN A 440 -16.02 -10.58 -20.32
CA GLN A 440 -16.84 -11.38 -19.40
C GLN A 440 -16.96 -10.73 -18.01
N HIS A 441 -15.88 -10.14 -17.51
CA HIS A 441 -15.91 -9.43 -16.24
C HIS A 441 -16.78 -8.17 -16.32
N MET A 442 -16.59 -7.33 -17.35
CA MET A 442 -17.38 -6.12 -17.54
C MET A 442 -18.87 -6.42 -17.70
N ALA A 443 -19.23 -7.42 -18.52
CA ALA A 443 -20.61 -7.86 -18.68
C ALA A 443 -21.22 -8.38 -17.37
N SER A 444 -20.43 -9.06 -16.54
CA SER A 444 -20.89 -9.56 -15.25
C SER A 444 -21.17 -8.43 -14.26
N LEU A 445 -20.36 -7.38 -14.24
CA LEU A 445 -20.53 -6.21 -13.37
C LEU A 445 -21.84 -5.47 -13.64
N LEU A 446 -22.33 -5.43 -14.89
CA LEU A 446 -23.60 -4.77 -15.23
C LEU A 446 -24.79 -5.33 -14.45
N ARG A 447 -24.76 -6.63 -14.12
CA ARG A 447 -25.82 -7.30 -13.33
C ARG A 447 -25.91 -6.80 -11.88
N TYR A 448 -24.87 -6.12 -11.40
CA TYR A 448 -24.74 -5.67 -10.01
C TYR A 448 -24.67 -4.15 -9.89
N GLN A 449 -24.87 -3.41 -10.98
CA GLN A 449 -24.92 -1.95 -10.92
C GLN A 449 -26.22 -1.53 -10.20
N ALA A 450 -26.09 -0.73 -9.15
CA ALA A 450 -27.22 -0.20 -8.41
C ALA A 450 -27.95 0.88 -9.24
N ALA A 451 -29.17 1.22 -8.83
CA ALA A 451 -29.98 2.25 -9.49
C ALA A 451 -29.31 3.64 -9.49
N SER A 452 -28.41 3.89 -8.54
CA SER A 452 -27.55 5.07 -8.46
C SER A 452 -26.44 5.11 -9.52
N GLY A 453 -26.28 4.04 -10.31
CA GLY A 453 -25.14 3.82 -11.20
C GLY A 453 -23.90 3.26 -10.51
N ARG A 454 -23.89 3.13 -9.17
CA ARG A 454 -22.70 2.73 -8.38
C ARG A 454 -22.68 1.23 -8.10
N TRP A 455 -21.56 0.74 -7.57
CA TRP A 455 -21.43 -0.62 -7.05
C TRP A 455 -21.24 -0.62 -5.53
N HIS A 456 -21.78 -1.67 -4.92
CA HIS A 456 -21.64 -1.96 -3.51
C HIS A 456 -20.21 -2.40 -3.13
N GLN A 457 -19.79 -2.08 -1.91
CA GLN A 457 -18.51 -2.48 -1.30
C GLN A 457 -18.28 -3.99 -1.44
N LEU A 458 -19.31 -4.79 -1.20
CA LEU A 458 -19.40 -6.16 -1.67
C LEU A 458 -20.35 -6.18 -2.87
N ILE A 459 -19.84 -6.47 -4.06
CA ILE A 459 -20.56 -6.30 -5.34
C ILE A 459 -21.89 -7.05 -5.34
N ASN A 460 -21.92 -8.25 -4.75
CA ASN A 460 -23.08 -9.13 -4.71
C ASN A 460 -23.96 -8.97 -3.46
N CYS A 461 -23.72 -7.94 -2.63
CA CYS A 461 -24.41 -7.77 -1.35
C CYS A 461 -24.87 -6.31 -1.17
N THR A 462 -26.16 -6.09 -1.43
CA THR A 462 -26.81 -4.77 -1.34
C THR A 462 -26.93 -4.23 0.08
N ALA A 463 -26.73 -5.08 1.10
CA ALA A 463 -26.63 -4.66 2.50
C ALA A 463 -25.32 -3.91 2.80
N SER A 464 -24.30 -4.02 1.94
CA SER A 464 -23.09 -3.21 2.03
C SER A 464 -23.29 -1.83 1.40
N TYR A 465 -22.53 -0.82 1.82
CA TYR A 465 -22.66 0.53 1.26
C TYR A 465 -22.12 0.60 -0.17
N GLU A 466 -22.62 1.53 -0.99
CA GLU A 466 -22.04 1.83 -2.31
C GLU A 466 -20.70 2.54 -2.19
N GLU A 467 -19.68 2.05 -2.90
CA GLU A 467 -18.29 2.45 -2.70
C GLU A 467 -17.74 3.20 -3.92
N THR A 468 -17.10 4.35 -3.67
CA THR A 468 -16.73 5.30 -4.73
C THR A 468 -15.53 4.84 -5.54
N SER A 469 -14.52 4.22 -4.91
CA SER A 469 -13.30 3.83 -5.63
C SER A 469 -13.54 2.71 -6.64
N CYS A 470 -14.25 1.64 -6.27
CA CYS A 470 -14.56 0.55 -7.19
C CYS A 470 -15.43 1.03 -8.35
N THR A 471 -16.43 1.86 -8.07
CA THR A 471 -17.31 2.45 -9.09
C THR A 471 -16.49 3.28 -10.08
N ALA A 472 -15.56 4.11 -9.61
CA ALA A 472 -14.68 4.88 -10.49
C ALA A 472 -13.81 3.98 -11.36
N ILE A 473 -13.24 2.91 -10.80
CA ILE A 473 -12.44 1.96 -11.59
C ILE A 473 -13.28 1.25 -12.65
N PHE A 474 -14.51 0.87 -12.34
CA PHE A 474 -15.42 0.24 -13.30
C PHE A 474 -15.85 1.20 -14.41
N ALA A 475 -16.17 2.47 -14.07
CA ALA A 475 -16.45 3.51 -15.05
C ALA A 475 -15.27 3.72 -16.01
N TYR A 476 -14.06 3.85 -15.45
CA TYR A 476 -12.82 3.93 -16.23
C TYR A 476 -12.65 2.73 -17.16
N ALA A 477 -12.76 1.50 -16.62
CA ALA A 477 -12.57 0.28 -17.40
C ALA A 477 -13.59 0.15 -18.55
N MET A 478 -14.86 0.45 -18.29
CA MET A 478 -15.90 0.44 -19.31
C MET A 478 -15.65 1.50 -20.38
N ALA A 479 -15.27 2.72 -19.98
CA ALA A 479 -14.96 3.80 -20.91
C ALA A 479 -13.77 3.43 -21.82
N LYS A 480 -12.67 2.91 -21.26
CA LYS A 480 -11.54 2.42 -22.04
C LYS A 480 -11.92 1.26 -22.97
N GLY A 481 -12.74 0.33 -22.50
CA GLY A 481 -13.26 -0.75 -23.33
C GLY A 481 -14.09 -0.26 -24.52
N LEU A 482 -14.87 0.81 -24.35
CA LEU A 482 -15.61 1.45 -25.45
C LEU A 482 -14.67 2.17 -26.43
N GLN A 483 -13.70 2.93 -25.94
CA GLN A 483 -12.74 3.67 -26.76
C GLN A 483 -11.94 2.75 -27.70
N HIS A 484 -11.54 1.57 -27.22
CA HIS A 484 -10.78 0.59 -27.98
C HIS A 484 -11.64 -0.40 -28.78
N GLY A 485 -12.97 -0.27 -28.74
CA GLY A 485 -13.89 -1.21 -29.41
C GLY A 485 -13.93 -2.61 -28.79
N TRP A 486 -13.43 -2.77 -27.56
CA TRP A 486 -13.48 -4.02 -26.81
C TRP A 486 -14.87 -4.34 -26.26
N LEU A 487 -15.68 -3.32 -26.00
CA LEU A 487 -17.03 -3.44 -25.45
C LEU A 487 -18.08 -2.93 -26.43
N ALA A 488 -19.26 -3.54 -26.40
CA ALA A 488 -20.38 -3.15 -27.24
C ALA A 488 -20.91 -1.74 -26.84
N PRO A 489 -21.49 -0.96 -27.78
CA PRO A 489 -21.99 0.38 -27.50
C PRO A 489 -22.97 0.51 -26.32
N GLY A 490 -23.72 -0.57 -26.01
CA GLY A 490 -24.64 -0.60 -24.86
C GLY A 490 -23.97 -0.35 -23.49
N PHE A 491 -22.65 -0.56 -23.37
CA PHE A 491 -21.91 -0.23 -22.15
C PHE A 491 -21.83 1.27 -21.88
N LYS A 492 -22.05 2.12 -22.89
CA LYS A 492 -21.89 3.58 -22.78
C LYS A 492 -22.79 4.17 -21.69
N GLN A 493 -24.06 3.79 -21.68
CA GLN A 493 -25.00 4.29 -20.67
C GLN A 493 -24.57 3.90 -19.24
N HIS A 494 -24.12 2.65 -19.06
CA HIS A 494 -23.66 2.15 -17.77
C HIS A 494 -22.41 2.88 -17.27
N ALA A 495 -21.45 3.17 -18.17
CA ALA A 495 -20.26 3.93 -17.84
C ALA A 495 -20.59 5.38 -17.43
N LEU A 496 -21.53 6.02 -18.14
CA LEU A 496 -21.98 7.39 -17.82
C LEU A 496 -22.72 7.44 -16.47
N GLN A 497 -23.63 6.50 -16.21
CA GLN A 497 -24.33 6.40 -14.92
C GLN A 497 -23.36 6.15 -13.76
N ALA A 498 -22.36 5.30 -13.98
CA ALA A 498 -21.30 5.07 -12.99
C ALA A 498 -20.53 6.36 -12.68
N TRP A 499 -20.21 7.15 -13.71
CA TRP A 499 -19.57 8.43 -13.53
C TRP A 499 -20.45 9.44 -12.80
N GLU A 500 -21.75 9.53 -13.12
CA GLU A 500 -22.69 10.39 -12.42
C GLU A 500 -22.74 10.07 -10.92
N GLY A 501 -22.78 8.78 -10.57
CA GLY A 501 -22.73 8.33 -9.17
C GLY A 501 -21.41 8.65 -8.45
N VAL A 502 -20.28 8.61 -9.17
CA VAL A 502 -18.98 9.05 -8.64
C VAL A 502 -18.94 10.56 -8.46
N ALA A 503 -19.39 11.32 -9.46
CA ALA A 503 -19.43 12.77 -9.46
C ALA A 503 -20.28 13.33 -8.32
N ALA A 504 -21.38 12.66 -7.98
CA ALA A 504 -22.22 13.00 -6.82
C ALA A 504 -21.51 12.86 -5.46
N ASN A 505 -20.38 12.15 -5.41
CA ASN A 505 -19.54 12.02 -4.21
C ASN A 505 -18.32 12.97 -4.22
N ILE A 506 -18.25 13.90 -5.17
CA ILE A 506 -17.21 14.94 -5.22
C ILE A 506 -17.84 16.26 -4.79
N ASP A 507 -17.36 16.81 -3.67
CA ASP A 507 -17.90 18.07 -3.16
C ASP A 507 -17.41 19.30 -3.94
N SER A 508 -17.90 20.48 -3.55
CA SER A 508 -17.55 21.74 -4.20
C SER A 508 -16.05 22.08 -4.10
N THR A 509 -15.37 21.58 -3.07
CA THR A 509 -13.93 21.79 -2.78
C THR A 509 -13.02 20.75 -3.43
N GLY A 510 -13.58 19.74 -4.09
CA GLY A 510 -12.82 18.65 -4.73
C GLY A 510 -12.53 17.48 -3.81
N VAL A 511 -13.17 17.42 -2.63
CA VAL A 511 -13.07 16.26 -1.75
C VAL A 511 -13.99 15.16 -2.26
N VAL A 512 -13.43 13.97 -2.41
CA VAL A 512 -14.08 12.73 -2.78
C VAL A 512 -14.46 11.96 -1.52
N HIS A 513 -15.76 11.68 -1.40
CA HIS A 513 -16.34 10.90 -0.32
C HIS A 513 -16.55 9.43 -0.72
N GLY A 514 -16.84 8.59 0.27
CA GLY A 514 -17.24 7.20 0.03
C GLY A 514 -16.12 6.25 -0.41
N ILE A 515 -14.85 6.64 -0.24
CA ILE A 515 -13.71 5.77 -0.54
C ILE A 515 -13.45 4.85 0.66
N CYS A 516 -13.57 3.53 0.48
CA CYS A 516 -13.27 2.55 1.52
C CYS A 516 -11.80 2.63 1.92
N GLN A 517 -11.50 2.66 3.23
CA GLN A 517 -10.14 2.60 3.74
C GLN A 517 -9.37 1.34 3.30
N GLY A 518 -8.05 1.32 3.48
CA GLY A 518 -7.23 0.10 3.31
C GLY A 518 -7.85 -1.11 4.00
N THR A 519 -7.96 -2.23 3.30
CA THR A 519 -8.76 -3.40 3.73
C THR A 519 -8.02 -4.67 3.38
N GLU A 520 -7.82 -5.53 4.37
CA GLU A 520 -7.17 -6.84 4.22
C GLU A 520 -8.18 -7.93 3.82
N ILE A 521 -7.72 -9.17 3.60
CA ILE A 521 -8.63 -10.30 3.43
C ILE A 521 -9.32 -10.60 4.76
N GLY A 522 -10.57 -10.14 4.88
CA GLY A 522 -11.43 -10.44 6.03
C GLY A 522 -11.88 -11.90 6.11
N ALA A 523 -12.13 -12.36 7.34
CA ALA A 523 -12.61 -13.71 7.63
C ALA A 523 -14.06 -13.96 7.21
N ASP A 524 -14.90 -12.92 7.18
CA ASP A 524 -16.31 -12.97 6.79
C ASP A 524 -16.72 -11.72 5.99
N GLU A 525 -17.95 -11.70 5.48
CA GLU A 525 -18.49 -10.54 4.75
C GLU A 525 -18.74 -9.33 5.67
N LYS A 526 -19.05 -9.55 6.95
CA LYS A 526 -19.31 -8.48 7.93
C LYS A 526 -18.08 -7.59 8.10
N PHE A 527 -16.88 -8.18 8.07
CA PHE A 527 -15.63 -7.43 8.08
C PHE A 527 -15.59 -6.37 6.96
N TYR A 528 -15.99 -6.73 5.74
CA TYR A 528 -15.99 -5.82 4.58
C TYR A 528 -17.09 -4.77 4.66
N ILE A 529 -18.29 -5.17 5.11
CA ILE A 529 -19.44 -4.27 5.30
C ILE A 529 -19.12 -3.19 6.32
N ASN A 530 -18.40 -3.54 7.39
CA ASN A 530 -18.05 -2.64 8.49
C ASN A 530 -16.81 -1.77 8.22
N ARG A 531 -16.18 -1.86 7.03
CA ARG A 531 -15.06 -0.98 6.70
C ARG A 531 -15.54 0.46 6.60
N LYS A 532 -14.76 1.37 7.17
CA LYS A 532 -15.05 2.80 7.12
C LYS A 532 -14.64 3.39 5.78
N THR A 533 -15.39 4.38 5.34
CA THR A 533 -14.96 5.27 4.27
C THR A 533 -14.15 6.43 4.83
N VAL A 534 -13.18 6.92 4.08
CA VAL A 534 -12.31 8.03 4.46
C VAL A 534 -12.26 9.03 3.32
N ASN A 535 -12.48 10.31 3.63
CA ASN A 535 -12.45 11.38 2.64
C ASN A 535 -11.06 11.47 2.00
N ASN A 536 -11.05 11.61 0.67
CA ASN A 536 -9.84 11.63 -0.15
C ASN A 536 -8.83 10.52 0.17
N ASP A 537 -9.27 9.33 0.60
CA ASP A 537 -8.32 8.21 0.73
C ASP A 537 -7.65 7.98 -0.64
N PRO A 538 -6.30 8.01 -0.69
CA PRO A 538 -5.55 7.98 -1.95
C PRO A 538 -5.84 6.74 -2.80
N ARG A 539 -6.39 5.67 -2.21
CA ARG A 539 -6.75 4.43 -2.91
C ARG A 539 -7.86 4.61 -3.95
N GLY A 540 -8.64 5.69 -3.85
CA GLY A 540 -9.68 6.02 -4.83
C GLY A 540 -9.37 7.21 -5.73
N LEU A 541 -8.47 8.12 -5.33
CA LEU A 541 -8.25 9.38 -6.04
C LEU A 541 -7.79 9.20 -7.49
N GLY A 542 -6.80 8.32 -7.71
CA GLY A 542 -6.33 8.03 -9.06
C GLY A 542 -7.44 7.42 -9.94
N ALA A 543 -8.30 6.57 -9.36
CA ALA A 543 -9.42 5.98 -10.08
C ALA A 543 -10.42 7.03 -10.55
N VAL A 544 -10.76 7.98 -9.67
CA VAL A 544 -11.70 9.08 -9.98
C VAL A 544 -11.14 9.98 -11.07
N ILE A 545 -9.85 10.34 -10.99
CA ILE A 545 -9.18 11.15 -12.01
C ILE A 545 -9.22 10.44 -13.37
N MET A 546 -8.82 9.17 -13.42
CA MET A 546 -8.81 8.40 -14.67
C MET A 546 -10.21 8.15 -15.24
N ALA A 547 -11.20 7.93 -14.38
CA ALA A 547 -12.59 7.80 -14.81
C ALA A 547 -13.09 9.09 -15.45
N GLY A 548 -12.85 10.25 -14.83
CA GLY A 548 -13.28 11.53 -15.38
C GLY A 548 -12.62 11.85 -16.73
N ILE A 549 -11.33 11.53 -16.89
CA ILE A 549 -10.62 11.63 -18.16
C ILE A 549 -11.27 10.72 -19.21
N ALA A 550 -11.38 9.42 -18.93
CA ALA A 550 -11.86 8.44 -19.91
C ALA A 550 -13.31 8.69 -20.34
N ILE A 551 -14.16 9.19 -19.43
CA ILE A 551 -15.55 9.56 -19.69
C ILE A 551 -15.64 10.82 -20.55
N ALA A 552 -14.80 11.82 -20.30
CA ALA A 552 -14.74 13.03 -21.13
C ALA A 552 -14.32 12.73 -22.58
N GLU A 553 -13.52 11.68 -22.78
CA GLU A 553 -13.03 11.24 -24.09
C GLU A 553 -14.01 10.31 -24.84
N LEU A 554 -15.13 9.90 -24.23
CA LEU A 554 -16.14 9.11 -24.93
C LEU A 554 -16.80 9.96 -26.02
N LYS A 555 -16.69 9.51 -27.27
CA LYS A 555 -17.35 10.18 -28.40
C LYS A 555 -18.88 10.18 -28.21
N PRO A 556 -19.59 11.26 -28.61
CA PRO A 556 -21.04 11.37 -28.56
C PRO A 556 -21.79 10.21 -29.23
#